data_AF-A0A1B6FPU1-F1
#
_entry.id   AF-A0A1B6FPU1-F1
#
_cell.length_a   1.000
_cell.length_b   1.000
_cell.length_c   1.000
_cell.angle_alpha   90.00
_cell.angle_beta   90.00
_cell.angle_gamma   90.00
#
_symmetry.space_group_name_H-M   'P 1'
#
loop_
_entity.id
_entity.type
_entity.pdbx_description
1 polymer ?
#
loop_
_entity_poly.entity_id
_entity_poly.type
_entity_poly.pdbx_seq_one_letter_code
_entity_poly.pdbx_strand_id
1 'polypeptide(L)'
;LNAHVPATELNVYLSAITLNAHVPATGLNVHLPDTELNVHLLDTGLNVHLPATELNVHLPVTGLNVYLPVTELNVHLLDTGLNVHLPATELNVHLPATKINAHLPASELNVHLPDTGLNVYLFATKL
;
A
#
# COMPACT_ATOMS: atom_id res chain seq x y z
N LEU A 1 17.36 4.93 -4.99
CA LEU A 1 17.05 5.71 -6.22
C LEU A 1 15.91 6.67 -5.90
N ASN A 2 15.90 7.90 -6.43
CA ASN A 2 14.77 8.84 -6.29
C ASN A 2 14.14 9.04 -7.67
N ALA A 3 12.87 8.69 -7.82
CA ALA A 3 12.12 8.83 -9.08
C ALA A 3 10.97 9.83 -8.91
N HIS A 4 10.86 10.78 -9.84
CA HIS A 4 9.78 11.77 -9.90
C HIS A 4 9.28 11.89 -11.34
N VAL A 5 8.05 11.46 -11.61
CA VAL A 5 7.49 11.39 -12.96
C VAL A 5 6.01 11.78 -12.93
N PRO A 6 5.65 13.00 -13.38
CA PRO A 6 4.25 13.37 -13.58
C PRO A 6 3.75 12.90 -14.95
N ALA A 7 2.63 12.19 -14.98
CA ALA A 7 1.96 11.74 -16.21
C ALA A 7 0.47 11.45 -15.99
N THR A 8 -0.30 11.46 -17.09
CA THR A 8 -1.75 11.21 -17.08
C THR A 8 -2.15 9.74 -17.10
N GLU A 9 -1.22 8.85 -17.45
CA GLU A 9 -1.26 7.41 -17.27
C GLU A 9 0.20 6.94 -17.20
N LEU A 10 0.58 6.20 -16.15
CA LEU A 10 1.97 5.82 -15.93
C LEU A 10 2.08 4.38 -15.46
N ASN A 11 3.01 3.64 -16.05
CA ASN A 11 3.43 2.34 -15.57
C ASN A 11 4.88 2.44 -15.09
N VAL A 12 5.12 2.18 -13.80
CA VAL A 12 6.45 2.25 -13.19
C VAL A 12 6.92 0.85 -12.84
N TYR A 13 8.08 0.47 -13.39
CA TYR A 13 8.81 -0.74 -13.05
C TYR A 13 10.24 -0.35 -12.68
N LEU A 14 10.59 -0.55 -11.42
CA LEU A 14 11.90 -0.19 -10.88
C LEU A 14 12.31 -1.27 -9.88
N SER A 15 13.61 -1.53 -9.78
CA SER A 15 14.15 -2.46 -8.79
C SER A 15 15.49 -1.94 -8.31
N ALA A 16 15.68 -1.95 -7.00
CA ALA A 16 16.87 -1.52 -6.29
C ALA A 16 17.02 -2.34 -4.99
N ILE A 17 18.08 -2.07 -4.23
CA ILE A 17 18.18 -2.57 -2.85
C ILE A 17 17.33 -1.69 -1.93
N THR A 18 17.47 -0.37 -2.10
CA THR A 18 16.72 0.65 -1.38
C THR A 18 16.13 1.67 -2.37
N LEU A 19 14.81 1.91 -2.26
CA LEU A 19 14.08 2.81 -3.14
C LEU A 19 13.22 3.81 -2.35
N ASN A 20 13.24 5.07 -2.79
CA ASN A 20 12.31 6.10 -2.35
C ASN A 20 11.59 6.68 -3.57
N ALA A 21 10.28 6.46 -3.66
CA ALA A 21 9.49 6.83 -4.82
C ALA A 21 8.48 7.93 -4.47
N HIS A 22 8.48 9.01 -5.27
CA HIS A 22 7.45 10.05 -5.20
C HIS A 22 6.83 10.31 -6.57
N VAL A 23 5.61 9.81 -6.80
CA VAL A 23 4.95 9.86 -8.10
C VAL A 23 3.56 10.51 -7.97
N PRO A 24 3.38 11.75 -8.46
CA PRO A 24 2.07 12.33 -8.67
C PRO A 24 1.56 11.98 -10.08
N ALA A 25 0.39 11.37 -10.19
CA ALA A 25 -0.19 10.98 -11.48
C ALA A 25 -1.74 11.06 -11.46
N THR A 26 -2.36 10.80 -12.60
CA THR A 26 -3.73 10.27 -12.71
C THR A 26 -3.60 8.88 -13.33
N GLY A 27 -4.14 7.80 -12.77
CA GLY A 27 -4.04 6.46 -13.38
C GLY A 27 -2.64 5.85 -13.36
N LEU A 28 -2.20 5.37 -12.20
CA LEU A 28 -0.85 4.83 -12.01
C LEU A 28 -0.88 3.31 -11.74
N ASN A 29 -0.01 2.56 -12.42
CA ASN A 29 0.31 1.18 -12.06
C ASN A 29 1.79 1.07 -11.65
N VAL A 30 2.05 0.56 -10.45
CA VAL A 30 3.41 0.51 -9.89
C VAL A 30 3.77 -0.91 -9.50
N HIS A 31 4.96 -1.34 -9.92
CA HIS A 31 5.56 -2.61 -9.54
C HIS A 31 7.03 -2.43 -9.11
N LEU A 32 7.30 -2.52 -7.80
CA LEU A 32 8.63 -2.24 -7.21
C LEU A 32 9.05 -3.36 -6.25
N PRO A 33 9.78 -4.38 -6.74
CA PRO A 33 10.42 -5.36 -5.88
C PRO A 33 11.74 -4.82 -5.33
N ASP A 34 11.85 -4.70 -4.00
CA ASP A 34 13.01 -4.13 -3.31
C ASP A 34 13.27 -4.82 -1.96
N THR A 35 14.39 -4.54 -1.29
CA THR A 35 14.61 -5.01 0.10
C THR A 35 13.94 -4.06 1.09
N GLU A 36 14.24 -2.76 0.95
CA GLU A 36 13.68 -1.67 1.74
C GLU A 36 13.03 -0.64 0.81
N LEU A 37 11.78 -0.30 1.08
CA LEU A 37 11.02 0.58 0.22
C LEU A 37 10.23 1.62 1.02
N ASN A 38 10.36 2.88 0.63
CA ASN A 38 9.57 4.00 1.13
C ASN A 38 8.80 4.64 -0.04
N VAL A 39 7.47 4.63 0.01
CA VAL A 39 6.64 5.08 -1.11
C VAL A 39 5.67 6.17 -0.70
N HIS A 40 5.65 7.24 -1.51
CA HIS A 40 4.64 8.28 -1.46
C HIS A 40 4.03 8.51 -2.85
N LEU A 41 2.79 8.11 -3.08
CA LEU A 41 2.10 8.33 -4.37
C LEU A 41 0.82 9.12 -4.12
N LEU A 42 0.57 10.08 -4.99
CA LEU A 42 -0.62 10.92 -4.99
C LEU A 42 -1.30 10.72 -6.35
N ASP A 43 -2.52 10.19 -6.35
CA ASP A 43 -3.17 9.74 -7.59
C ASP A 43 -4.71 9.69 -7.47
N THR A 44 -5.37 9.70 -8.62
CA THR A 44 -6.77 9.29 -8.80
C THR A 44 -6.79 8.01 -9.64
N GLY A 45 -7.03 6.86 -9.00
CA GLY A 45 -7.05 5.54 -9.64
C GLY A 45 -5.69 4.85 -9.67
N LEU A 46 -5.33 4.15 -8.59
CA LEU A 46 -4.00 3.59 -8.37
C LEU A 46 -4.05 2.06 -8.22
N ASN A 47 -3.21 1.32 -8.97
CA ASN A 47 -2.93 -0.09 -8.74
C ASN A 47 -1.46 -0.29 -8.33
N VAL A 48 -1.22 -0.94 -7.19
CA VAL A 48 0.11 -1.02 -6.59
C VAL A 48 0.46 -2.46 -6.21
N HIS A 49 1.66 -2.88 -6.61
CA HIS A 49 2.26 -4.16 -6.24
C HIS A 49 3.71 -3.95 -5.76
N LEU A 50 3.95 -3.98 -4.45
CA LEU A 50 5.29 -3.73 -3.88
C LEU A 50 5.71 -4.87 -2.94
N PRO A 51 6.35 -5.92 -3.48
CA PRO A 51 6.98 -6.93 -2.65
C PRO A 51 8.28 -6.40 -2.06
N ALA A 52 8.43 -6.48 -0.74
CA ALA A 52 9.63 -6.02 -0.03
C ALA A 52 9.89 -6.78 1.26
N THR A 53 11.06 -6.60 1.88
CA THR A 53 11.29 -7.09 3.26
C THR A 53 10.69 -6.11 4.24
N GLU A 54 11.06 -4.85 4.12
CA GLU A 54 10.55 -3.72 4.91
C GLU A 54 9.88 -2.69 3.99
N LEU A 55 8.68 -2.26 4.37
CA LEU A 55 7.90 -1.34 3.55
C LEU A 55 7.17 -0.29 4.39
N ASN A 56 7.37 0.99 4.05
CA ASN A 56 6.57 2.10 4.53
C ASN A 56 5.85 2.80 3.37
N VAL A 57 4.53 2.89 3.46
CA VAL A 57 3.69 3.40 2.37
C VAL A 57 2.72 4.46 2.88
N HIS A 58 2.67 5.59 2.16
CA HIS A 58 1.69 6.64 2.38
C HIS A 58 1.01 7.03 1.05
N LEU A 59 -0.29 6.74 0.93
CA LEU A 59 -1.07 6.97 -0.30
C LEU A 59 -2.37 7.71 0.00
N PRO A 60 -2.43 9.04 -0.21
CA PRO A 60 -3.67 9.79 -0.24
C PRO A 60 -4.23 9.81 -1.68
N VAL A 61 -5.28 9.03 -1.95
CA VAL A 61 -5.75 8.81 -3.33
C VAL A 61 -7.28 8.66 -3.42
N THR A 62 -7.82 8.63 -4.64
CA THR A 62 -9.22 8.22 -4.91
C THR A 62 -9.27 6.96 -5.77
N GLY A 63 -9.72 5.84 -5.20
CA GLY A 63 -9.79 4.53 -5.84
C GLY A 63 -8.43 3.82 -5.85
N LEU A 64 -8.26 2.88 -4.92
CA LEU A 64 -6.98 2.20 -4.70
C LEU A 64 -7.14 0.69 -4.66
N ASN A 65 -6.28 0.00 -5.41
CA ASN A 65 -6.11 -1.44 -5.34
C ASN A 65 -4.65 -1.80 -5.02
N VAL A 66 -4.41 -2.48 -3.91
CA VAL A 66 -3.07 -2.64 -3.35
C VAL A 66 -2.79 -4.09 -2.97
N TYR A 67 -1.61 -4.58 -3.35
CA TYR A 67 -1.06 -5.86 -2.92
C TYR A 67 0.38 -5.71 -2.45
N LEU A 68 0.63 -5.87 -1.15
CA LEU A 68 1.95 -5.65 -0.52
C LEU A 68 2.38 -6.86 0.31
N PRO A 69 3.03 -7.88 -0.29
CA PRO A 69 3.56 -9.01 0.44
C PRO A 69 4.93 -8.67 1.04
N VAL A 70 5.02 -8.63 2.36
CA VAL A 70 6.25 -8.19 3.04
C VAL A 70 6.54 -8.94 4.34
N THR A 71 7.69 -8.67 4.97
CA THR A 71 7.95 -9.14 6.34
C THR A 71 7.41 -8.13 7.34
N GLU A 72 7.79 -6.86 7.20
CA GLU A 72 7.37 -5.74 8.05
C GLU A 72 6.67 -4.67 7.21
N LEU A 73 5.45 -4.29 7.61
CA LEU A 73 4.65 -3.30 6.89
C LEU A 73 4.13 -2.21 7.81
N ASN A 74 4.42 -0.95 7.47
CA ASN A 74 3.69 0.21 7.98
C ASN A 74 2.96 0.91 6.84
N VAL A 75 1.63 1.00 6.94
CA VAL A 75 0.79 1.51 5.87
C VAL A 75 -0.16 2.58 6.39
N HIS A 76 -0.23 3.69 5.65
CA HIS A 76 -1.22 4.73 5.81
C HIS A 76 -1.88 5.05 4.46
N LEU A 77 -3.11 4.57 4.26
CA LEU A 77 -3.87 4.82 3.02
C LEU A 77 -5.11 5.63 3.34
N LEU A 78 -5.24 6.79 2.69
CA LEU A 78 -6.42 7.64 2.81
C LEU A 78 -7.14 7.63 1.46
N ASP A 79 -8.37 7.11 1.43
CA ASP A 79 -9.13 7.00 0.17
C ASP A 79 -10.64 6.97 0.41
N THR A 80 -11.41 7.33 -0.60
CA THR A 80 -12.85 7.04 -0.72
C THR A 80 -13.20 5.57 -1.00
N GLY A 81 -12.32 4.75 -1.58
CA GLY A 81 -12.60 3.35 -1.89
C GLY A 81 -11.37 2.46 -1.99
N LEU A 82 -11.12 1.67 -0.94
CA LEU A 82 -9.95 0.80 -0.80
C LEU A 82 -10.27 -0.67 -1.09
N ASN A 83 -9.43 -1.31 -1.91
CA ASN A 83 -9.31 -2.76 -1.97
C ASN A 83 -7.86 -3.17 -1.68
N VAL A 84 -7.61 -3.84 -0.56
CA VAL A 84 -6.24 -4.11 -0.09
C VAL A 84 -6.03 -5.56 0.30
N HIS A 85 -4.86 -6.09 -0.06
CA HIS A 85 -4.39 -7.39 0.38
C HIS A 85 -2.95 -7.26 0.87
N LEU A 86 -2.77 -7.29 2.20
CA LEU A 86 -1.52 -6.96 2.87
C LEU A 86 -1.02 -8.14 3.74
N PRO A 87 -0.43 -9.19 3.14
CA PRO A 87 0.16 -10.27 3.90
C PRO A 87 1.52 -9.84 4.46
N ALA A 88 1.69 -9.94 5.78
CA ALA A 88 2.94 -9.59 6.45
C ALA A 88 3.24 -10.51 7.65
N THR A 89 4.45 -10.44 8.20
CA THR A 89 4.72 -11.01 9.54
C THR A 89 4.27 -10.02 10.60
N GLU A 90 4.73 -8.77 10.49
CA GLU A 90 4.34 -7.65 11.33
C GLU A 90 3.61 -6.60 10.49
N LEU A 91 2.41 -6.21 10.94
CA LEU A 91 1.52 -5.34 10.18
C LEU A 91 0.96 -4.21 11.04
N ASN A 92 1.28 -2.97 10.68
CA ASN A 92 0.71 -1.76 11.27
C ASN A 92 -0.01 -0.93 10.19
N VAL A 93 -1.32 -0.75 10.35
CA VAL A 93 -2.19 -0.29 9.28
C VAL A 93 -3.16 0.78 9.78
N HIS A 94 -3.17 1.91 9.08
CA HIS A 94 -4.15 2.97 9.23
C HIS A 94 -4.85 3.21 7.89
N LEU A 95 -6.13 2.85 7.78
CA LEU A 95 -6.92 2.98 6.56
C LEU A 95 -8.21 3.77 6.81
N PRO A 96 -8.16 5.11 6.84
CA PRO A 96 -9.35 5.94 6.81
C PRO A 96 -9.98 5.94 5.43
N ALA A 97 -11.20 5.40 5.30
CA ALA A 97 -11.94 5.43 4.05
C ALA A 97 -13.47 5.47 4.18
N THR A 98 -14.14 5.61 3.03
CA THR A 98 -15.62 5.49 2.98
C THR A 98 -16.04 4.03 2.77
N LYS A 99 -15.25 3.27 2.02
CA LYS A 99 -15.46 1.84 1.75
C LYS A 99 -14.13 1.11 1.78
N ILE A 100 -14.07 0.02 2.56
CA ILE A 100 -12.91 -0.86 2.65
C ILE A 100 -13.31 -2.30 2.33
N ASN A 101 -12.55 -2.90 1.41
CA ASN A 101 -12.40 -4.35 1.32
C ASN A 101 -10.94 -4.70 1.64
N ALA A 102 -10.71 -5.38 2.77
CA ALA A 102 -9.35 -5.62 3.25
C ALA A 102 -9.13 -7.09 3.67
N HIS A 103 -8.01 -7.66 3.22
CA HIS A 103 -7.50 -8.95 3.65
C HIS A 103 -6.10 -8.78 4.24
N LEU A 104 -5.99 -8.93 5.56
CA LEU A 104 -4.83 -8.57 6.37
C LEU A 104 -4.33 -9.77 7.21
N PRO A 105 -3.70 -10.80 6.59
CA PRO A 105 -3.11 -11.89 7.33
C PRO A 105 -1.73 -11.50 7.88
N ALA A 106 -1.54 -11.62 9.19
CA ALA A 106 -0.28 -11.33 9.87
C ALA A 106 0.01 -12.27 11.05
N SER A 107 1.24 -12.26 11.57
CA SER A 107 1.52 -12.83 12.89
C SER A 107 1.22 -11.81 13.98
N GLU A 108 1.68 -10.57 13.79
CA GLU A 108 1.39 -9.42 14.65
C GLU A 108 0.63 -8.34 13.90
N LEU A 109 -0.43 -7.80 14.51
CA LEU A 109 -1.39 -6.94 13.82
C LEU A 109 -1.83 -5.76 14.70
N ASN A 110 -1.62 -4.55 14.20
CA ASN A 110 -2.19 -3.31 14.73
C ASN A 110 -2.94 -2.57 13.61
N VAL A 111 -4.26 -2.41 13.78
CA VAL A 111 -5.15 -1.95 12.70
C VAL A 111 -6.12 -0.89 13.22
N HIS A 112 -6.21 0.23 12.49
CA HIS A 112 -7.18 1.28 12.72
C HIS A 112 -7.94 1.62 11.42
N LEU A 113 -9.26 1.41 11.45
CA LEU A 113 -10.18 1.51 10.29
C LEU A 113 -11.43 2.35 10.63
N PRO A 114 -11.33 3.69 10.62
CA PRO A 114 -12.46 4.55 10.94
C PRO A 114 -13.41 4.69 9.73
N ASP A 115 -14.39 3.78 9.59
CA ASP A 115 -15.15 3.59 8.34
C ASP A 115 -16.67 3.39 8.50
N THR A 116 -17.42 3.70 7.43
CA THR A 116 -18.89 3.55 7.35
C THR A 116 -19.36 2.34 6.51
N GLY A 117 -18.45 1.68 5.78
CA GLY A 117 -18.73 0.50 4.96
C GLY A 117 -17.55 -0.46 4.91
N LEU A 118 -17.59 -1.49 5.75
CA LEU A 118 -16.42 -2.33 6.04
C LEU A 118 -16.66 -3.81 5.67
N ASN A 119 -15.77 -4.38 4.86
CA ASN A 119 -15.61 -5.83 4.70
C ASN A 119 -14.14 -6.18 4.95
N VAL A 120 -13.86 -6.81 6.10
CA VAL A 120 -12.47 -7.10 6.52
C VAL A 120 -12.34 -8.53 6.96
N TYR A 121 -11.30 -9.16 6.43
CA TYR A 121 -10.77 -10.41 6.92
C TYR A 121 -9.40 -10.15 7.56
N LEU A 122 -9.32 -10.35 8.88
CA LEU A 122 -8.07 -10.30 9.64
C LEU A 122 -7.75 -11.71 10.11
N PHE A 123 -6.49 -12.13 9.92
CA PHE A 123 -6.01 -13.39 10.46
C PHE A 123 -4.70 -13.13 11.18
N ALA A 124 -4.68 -13.32 12.50
CA ALA A 124 -3.50 -13.15 13.33
C ALA A 124 -3.14 -14.48 14.00
N THR A 125 -1.93 -15.01 13.76
CA THR A 125 -1.41 -16.16 14.50
C THR A 125 -0.50 -15.66 15.62
N LYS A 126 -1.02 -15.65 16.85
CA LYS A 126 -0.20 -15.50 18.05
C LYS A 126 0.73 -16.71 18.14
N LEU A 127 2.04 -16.48 18.00
CA LEU A 127 3.08 -17.40 18.49
C LEU A 127 3.39 -17.08 19.96
#